data_AF-A0A7X9F7E0-F1
#
_entry.id   AF-A0A7X9F7E0-F1
#
_cell.length_a   1.000
_cell.length_b   1.000
_cell.length_c   1.000
_cell.angle_alpha   90.00
_cell.angle_beta   90.00
_cell.angle_gamma   90.00
#
_symmetry.space_group_name_H-M   'P 1'
#
loop_
_entity.id
_entity.type
_entity.pdbx_description
1 polymer ?
#
loop_
_entity_poly.entity_id
_entity_poly.type
_entity_poly.pdbx_seq_one_letter_code
_entity_poly.pdbx_strand_id
1 'polypeptide(L)'
;MRKPVSLLTTFLLTSLPFLFSQEITWNGPSVKLSNGRLKVSDNRRFLVFENGTPFFYLGDTGWELFHRLTKDETERYLENRRAKGFTVIQAVALAELDGLNTPNAEGNKPLTDNDPLRPNEPYWQHVDWVIRKAAEKGIFIGLLPTWGDKVDKRWGTGPVIFNKENAYKYGQWIGNRYKDFPNIIWINGGDRDGGGDNAPVWDALAEGIKSVDKNHLMTFHPWGEHSSSEWFHNSSWLD
;
A
#
# COMPACT_ATOMS: atom_id res chain seq x y z
N MET A 1 -84.72 14.25 -11.40
CA MET A 1 -83.54 13.86 -12.21
C MET A 1 -82.34 14.66 -11.72
N ARG A 2 -81.37 14.00 -11.08
CA ARG A 2 -80.20 14.61 -10.43
C ARG A 2 -79.10 14.88 -11.46
N LYS A 3 -78.50 16.07 -11.44
CA LYS A 3 -77.33 16.46 -12.27
C LYS A 3 -76.06 15.77 -11.76
N PRO A 4 -75.13 15.32 -12.63
CA PRO A 4 -73.84 14.80 -12.18
C PRO A 4 -72.87 15.95 -11.88
N VAL A 5 -72.14 15.82 -10.78
CA VAL A 5 -71.03 16.69 -10.38
C VAL A 5 -69.76 16.12 -11.01
N SER A 6 -69.04 16.93 -11.80
CA SER A 6 -67.72 16.58 -12.34
C SER A 6 -66.66 16.86 -11.28
N LEU A 7 -65.90 15.83 -10.88
CA LEU A 7 -64.77 15.96 -9.97
C LEU A 7 -63.51 16.17 -10.82
N LEU A 8 -62.96 17.38 -10.80
CA LEU A 8 -61.72 17.72 -11.49
C LEU A 8 -60.54 17.33 -10.58
N THR A 9 -59.87 16.23 -10.89
CA THR A 9 -58.65 15.82 -10.17
C THR A 9 -57.44 16.54 -10.76
N THR A 10 -56.94 17.56 -10.05
CA THR A 10 -55.69 18.23 -10.41
C THR A 10 -54.49 17.35 -10.05
N PHE A 11 -53.79 16.81 -11.06
CA PHE A 11 -52.49 16.16 -10.85
C PHE A 11 -51.41 17.24 -10.65
N LEU A 12 -50.90 17.36 -9.43
CA LEU A 12 -49.69 18.15 -9.15
C LEU A 12 -48.47 17.29 -9.50
N LEU A 13 -47.85 17.53 -10.66
CA LEU A 13 -46.56 16.96 -11.01
C LEU A 13 -45.47 17.67 -10.20
N THR A 14 -45.06 17.08 -9.07
CA THR A 14 -43.82 17.47 -8.39
C THR A 14 -42.64 16.92 -9.19
N SER A 15 -42.01 17.75 -10.02
CA SER A 15 -40.70 17.44 -10.59
C SER A 15 -39.65 17.52 -9.47
N LEU A 16 -39.25 16.38 -8.92
CA LEU A 16 -37.99 16.30 -8.18
C LEU A 16 -36.85 16.50 -9.18
N PRO A 17 -36.02 17.56 -9.07
CA PRO A 17 -34.79 17.60 -9.83
C PRO A 17 -33.91 16.46 -9.35
N PHE A 18 -33.63 15.50 -10.24
CA PHE A 18 -32.53 14.57 -10.05
C PHE A 18 -31.25 15.40 -9.95
N LEU A 19 -30.76 15.58 -8.73
CA LEU A 19 -29.40 16.05 -8.48
C LEU A 19 -28.46 14.94 -8.95
N PHE A 20 -28.10 14.96 -10.23
CA PHE A 20 -26.93 14.24 -10.69
C PHE A 20 -25.72 14.95 -10.09
N SER A 21 -25.22 14.43 -8.97
CA SER A 21 -23.84 14.71 -8.56
C SER A 21 -22.96 14.30 -9.74
N GLN A 22 -22.31 15.26 -10.40
CA GLN A 22 -21.29 14.94 -11.38
C GLN A 22 -20.11 14.34 -10.63
N GLU A 23 -20.07 13.01 -10.54
CA GLU A 23 -18.83 12.33 -10.16
C GLU A 23 -17.82 12.57 -11.29
N ILE A 24 -16.88 13.48 -11.07
CA ILE A 24 -15.74 13.65 -11.97
C ILE A 24 -14.86 12.40 -11.80
N THR A 25 -15.02 11.46 -12.72
CA THR A 25 -14.20 10.25 -12.77
C THR A 25 -12.85 10.57 -13.38
N TRP A 26 -11.78 10.17 -12.71
CA TRP A 26 -10.43 10.23 -13.27
C TRP A 26 -10.32 9.30 -14.48
N ASN A 27 -9.82 9.82 -15.60
CA ASN A 27 -9.69 9.07 -16.85
C ASN A 27 -8.22 8.68 -17.10
N GLY A 28 -7.99 7.43 -17.53
CA GLY A 28 -6.64 6.91 -17.76
C GLY A 28 -5.91 6.49 -16.46
N PRO A 29 -4.61 6.20 -16.52
CA PRO A 29 -3.85 5.82 -15.33
C PRO A 29 -3.76 6.98 -14.32
N SER A 30 -3.63 6.66 -13.02
CA SER A 30 -3.51 7.69 -11.98
C SER A 30 -2.24 8.54 -12.17
N VAL A 31 -1.12 7.90 -12.54
CA VAL A 31 0.11 8.58 -12.99
C VAL A 31 0.72 7.88 -14.19
N LYS A 32 1.61 8.57 -14.91
CA LYS A 32 2.37 7.99 -16.03
C LYS A 32 3.70 7.45 -15.53
N LEU A 33 3.80 6.13 -15.34
CA LEU A 33 5.04 5.46 -14.91
C LEU A 33 6.20 5.64 -15.92
N SER A 34 5.89 5.99 -17.17
CA SER A 34 6.90 6.37 -18.18
C SER A 34 7.63 7.68 -17.88
N ASN A 35 7.24 8.43 -16.84
CA ASN A 35 7.96 9.63 -16.40
C ASN A 35 9.31 9.31 -15.71
N GLY A 36 9.60 8.05 -15.43
CA GLY A 36 10.83 7.59 -14.78
C GLY A 36 10.61 7.22 -13.31
N ARG A 37 11.71 7.08 -12.56
CA ARG A 37 11.65 6.77 -11.12
C ARG A 37 11.22 7.99 -10.31
N LEU A 38 10.74 7.76 -9.09
CA LEU A 38 10.49 8.85 -8.14
C LEU A 38 11.79 9.28 -7.47
N LYS A 39 11.92 10.58 -7.22
CA LYS A 39 13.00 11.18 -6.43
C LYS A 39 12.48 12.30 -5.54
N VAL A 40 13.23 12.61 -4.49
CA VAL A 40 13.04 13.82 -3.69
C VAL A 40 13.39 15.04 -4.56
N SER A 41 12.57 16.10 -4.50
CA SER A 41 12.82 17.35 -5.21
C SER A 41 14.08 18.07 -4.71
N ASP A 42 14.67 18.94 -5.52
CA ASP A 42 15.90 19.67 -5.16
C ASP A 42 15.75 20.53 -3.90
N ASN A 43 14.54 21.06 -3.64
CA ASN A 43 14.23 21.81 -2.42
C ASN A 43 13.86 20.93 -1.22
N ARG A 44 13.84 19.61 -1.38
CA ARG A 44 13.57 18.60 -0.34
C ARG A 44 12.22 18.76 0.36
N ARG A 45 11.19 19.13 -0.41
CA ARG A 45 9.82 19.31 0.12
C ARG A 45 8.75 18.53 -0.64
N PHE A 46 9.08 18.02 -1.82
CA PHE A 46 8.12 17.36 -2.70
C PHE A 46 8.73 16.11 -3.32
N LEU A 47 7.87 15.29 -3.90
CA LEU A 47 8.28 14.19 -4.77
C LEU A 47 8.11 14.60 -6.22
N VAL A 48 9.05 14.19 -7.05
CA VAL A 48 9.03 14.40 -8.50
C VAL A 48 9.46 13.12 -9.19
N PHE A 49 9.07 12.95 -10.44
CA PHE A 49 9.68 11.97 -11.32
C PHE A 49 11.06 12.46 -11.78
N GLU A 50 11.90 11.54 -12.27
CA GLU A 50 13.24 11.86 -12.81
C GLU A 50 13.21 12.94 -13.91
N ASN A 51 12.16 12.96 -14.73
CA ASN A 51 11.95 13.98 -15.77
C ASN A 51 11.47 15.35 -15.24
N GLY A 52 11.33 15.51 -13.92
CA GLY A 52 10.90 16.75 -13.28
C GLY A 52 9.39 16.92 -13.11
N THR A 53 8.57 15.99 -13.60
CA THR A 53 7.12 16.03 -13.40
C THR A 53 6.79 15.90 -11.91
N PRO A 54 5.95 16.78 -11.33
CA PRO A 54 5.52 16.64 -9.94
C PRO A 54 4.76 15.33 -9.69
N PHE A 55 5.01 14.71 -8.55
CA PHE A 55 4.25 13.57 -8.06
C PHE A 55 3.51 13.97 -6.78
N PHE A 56 2.18 14.02 -6.84
CA PHE A 56 1.35 14.28 -5.67
C PHE A 56 0.97 12.95 -5.02
N TYR A 57 1.49 12.69 -3.82
CA TYR A 57 1.15 11.51 -3.04
C TYR A 57 -0.28 11.62 -2.51
N LEU A 58 -1.24 11.08 -3.26
CA LEU A 58 -2.61 10.84 -2.80
C LEU A 58 -2.76 9.35 -2.49
N GLY A 59 -2.71 9.01 -1.20
CA GLY A 59 -2.67 7.64 -0.69
C GLY A 59 -4.03 7.13 -0.20
N ASP A 60 -4.34 5.86 -0.48
CA ASP A 60 -5.35 5.08 0.25
C ASP A 60 -4.68 3.97 1.06
N THR A 61 -5.40 3.44 2.04
CA THR A 61 -4.89 2.44 2.99
C THR A 61 -5.55 1.08 2.75
N GLY A 62 -4.81 0.17 2.13
CA GLY A 62 -5.24 -1.20 1.84
C GLY A 62 -4.35 -2.23 2.55
N TRP A 63 -4.22 -2.15 3.88
CA TRP A 63 -3.24 -2.95 4.63
C TRP A 63 -3.25 -4.44 4.29
N GLU A 64 -4.45 -5.01 4.19
CA GLU A 64 -4.69 -6.43 3.96
C GLU A 64 -4.87 -6.78 2.48
N LEU A 65 -4.51 -5.89 1.55
CA LEU A 65 -4.75 -6.04 0.11
C LEU A 65 -4.25 -7.38 -0.44
N PHE A 66 -3.02 -7.78 -0.10
CA PHE A 66 -2.42 -9.05 -0.56
C PHE A 66 -2.95 -10.29 0.15
N HIS A 67 -3.57 -10.10 1.32
CA HIS A 67 -3.95 -11.19 2.21
C HIS A 67 -5.43 -11.53 2.07
N ARG A 68 -6.32 -10.53 2.03
CA ARG A 68 -7.77 -10.76 2.15
C ARG A 68 -8.55 -10.69 0.84
N LEU A 69 -8.03 -10.00 -0.18
CA LEU A 69 -8.76 -9.84 -1.43
C LEU A 69 -8.47 -10.97 -2.40
N THR A 70 -9.52 -11.47 -3.03
CA THR A 70 -9.40 -12.27 -4.27
C THR A 70 -8.87 -11.40 -5.42
N LYS A 71 -8.52 -12.03 -6.54
CA LYS A 71 -8.13 -11.30 -7.76
C LYS A 71 -9.23 -10.36 -8.27
N ASP A 72 -10.48 -10.82 -8.28
CA ASP A 72 -11.61 -10.00 -8.73
C ASP A 72 -11.88 -8.81 -7.80
N GLU A 73 -11.77 -9.03 -6.48
CA GLU A 73 -11.89 -7.96 -5.49
C GLU A 73 -10.74 -6.97 -5.58
N THR A 74 -9.52 -7.44 -5.84
CA THR A 74 -8.36 -6.60 -6.07
C THR A 74 -8.55 -5.68 -7.27
N GLU A 75 -8.97 -6.22 -8.42
CA GLU A 75 -9.24 -5.42 -9.62
C GLU A 75 -10.34 -4.39 -9.36
N ARG A 76 -11.42 -4.80 -8.70
CA ARG A 76 -12.52 -3.90 -8.33
C ARG A 76 -12.06 -2.78 -7.40
N TYR A 77 -11.25 -3.10 -6.38
CA TYR A 77 -10.71 -2.13 -5.45
C TYR A 77 -9.77 -1.15 -6.16
N LEU A 78 -8.76 -1.65 -6.87
CA LEU A 78 -7.77 -0.83 -7.56
C LEU A 78 -8.42 0.04 -8.65
N GLU A 79 -9.42 -0.45 -9.38
CA GLU A 79 -10.16 0.35 -10.35
C GLU A 79 -10.96 1.46 -9.67
N ASN A 80 -11.60 1.18 -8.55
CA ASN A 80 -12.28 2.22 -7.78
C ASN A 80 -11.32 3.31 -7.31
N ARG A 81 -10.11 2.93 -6.86
CA ARG A 81 -9.07 3.87 -6.45
C ARG A 81 -8.54 4.70 -7.61
N ARG A 82 -8.28 4.05 -8.75
CA ARG A 82 -7.87 4.73 -10.00
C ARG A 82 -8.91 5.74 -10.44
N ALA A 83 -10.19 5.38 -10.47
CA ALA A 83 -11.30 6.25 -10.85
C ALA A 83 -11.43 7.49 -9.95
N LYS A 84 -10.92 7.43 -8.71
CA LYS A 84 -10.88 8.54 -7.75
C LYS A 84 -9.55 9.30 -7.73
N GLY A 85 -8.60 8.93 -8.60
CA GLY A 85 -7.31 9.62 -8.74
C GLY A 85 -6.28 9.27 -7.66
N PHE A 86 -6.49 8.23 -6.85
CA PHE A 86 -5.47 7.77 -5.90
C PHE A 86 -4.22 7.33 -6.66
N THR A 87 -3.07 7.79 -6.18
CA THR A 87 -1.76 7.56 -6.80
C THR A 87 -0.95 6.49 -6.07
N VAL A 88 -1.24 6.27 -4.79
CA VAL A 88 -0.56 5.28 -3.94
C VAL A 88 -1.58 4.47 -3.15
N ILE A 89 -1.34 3.17 -3.03
CA ILE A 89 -2.01 2.30 -2.08
C ILE A 89 -0.97 1.75 -1.13
N GLN A 90 -1.16 1.99 0.17
CA GLN A 90 -0.29 1.41 1.19
C GLN A 90 -0.80 0.01 1.56
N ALA A 91 0.07 -0.99 1.50
CA ALA A 91 -0.28 -2.40 1.72
C ALA A 91 0.88 -3.18 2.34
N VAL A 92 0.56 -4.23 3.09
CA VAL A 92 1.53 -4.97 3.92
C VAL A 92 1.75 -6.38 3.40
N ALA A 93 3.00 -6.74 3.12
CA ALA A 93 3.36 -8.05 2.59
C ALA A 93 3.27 -9.17 3.64
N LEU A 94 3.70 -8.93 4.88
CA LEU A 94 3.41 -9.81 6.03
C LEU A 94 2.39 -9.13 6.95
N ALA A 95 1.12 -9.41 6.69
CA ALA A 95 -0.02 -8.70 7.25
C ALA A 95 -0.22 -8.90 8.77
N GLU A 96 -0.87 -7.93 9.43
CA GLU A 96 -1.10 -7.91 10.88
C GLU A 96 -2.10 -8.98 11.32
N LEU A 97 -3.25 -9.07 10.65
CA LEU A 97 -4.42 -9.81 11.13
C LEU A 97 -4.29 -11.32 10.90
N ASP A 98 -3.43 -11.94 11.71
CA ASP A 98 -2.99 -13.33 11.63
C ASP A 98 -2.37 -13.71 10.28
N GLY A 99 -1.71 -12.75 9.63
CA GLY A 99 -1.20 -12.88 8.25
C GLY A 99 -0.12 -13.93 8.02
N LEU A 100 0.45 -14.52 9.07
CA LEU A 100 1.39 -15.64 8.94
C LEU A 100 0.70 -17.00 8.94
N ASN A 101 -0.42 -17.13 9.67
CA ASN A 101 -1.06 -18.43 9.88
C ASN A 101 -2.36 -18.58 9.09
N THR A 102 -3.07 -17.49 8.83
CA THR A 102 -4.21 -17.47 7.92
C THR A 102 -3.68 -17.39 6.48
N PRO A 103 -4.11 -18.28 5.57
CA PRO A 103 -3.76 -18.17 4.17
C PRO A 103 -4.43 -16.98 3.50
N ASN A 104 -3.84 -16.46 2.43
CA ASN A 104 -4.48 -15.47 1.59
C ASN A 104 -5.72 -16.02 0.88
N ALA A 105 -6.43 -15.15 0.15
CA ALA A 105 -7.61 -15.54 -0.63
C ALA A 105 -7.36 -16.68 -1.65
N GLU A 106 -6.11 -16.91 -2.06
CA GLU A 106 -5.71 -18.01 -2.96
C GLU A 106 -5.27 -19.27 -2.19
N GLY A 107 -5.42 -19.31 -0.86
CA GLY A 107 -5.12 -20.47 -0.02
C GLY A 107 -3.64 -20.63 0.40
N ASN A 108 -2.81 -19.59 0.23
CA ASN A 108 -1.37 -19.67 0.50
C ASN A 108 -0.95 -18.82 1.71
N LYS A 109 -0.05 -19.33 2.55
CA LYS A 109 0.62 -18.56 3.62
C LYS A 109 1.86 -17.86 3.05
N PRO A 110 2.34 -16.74 3.62
CA PRO A 110 3.49 -16.02 3.08
C PRO A 110 4.84 -16.73 3.25
N LEU A 111 4.98 -17.53 4.30
CA LEU A 111 6.23 -18.16 4.70
C LEU A 111 5.98 -19.65 5.00
N THR A 112 7.02 -20.47 4.83
CA THR A 112 7.04 -21.85 5.34
C THR A 112 7.58 -21.83 6.77
N ASP A 113 6.89 -22.50 7.69
CA ASP A 113 7.26 -22.57 9.13
C ASP A 113 7.43 -21.20 9.82
N ASN A 114 6.79 -20.14 9.29
CA ASN A 114 6.95 -18.76 9.72
C ASN A 114 8.40 -18.24 9.72
N ASP A 115 9.28 -18.86 8.93
CA ASP A 115 10.67 -18.42 8.75
C ASP A 115 10.76 -17.36 7.65
N PRO A 116 11.20 -16.11 7.95
CA PRO A 116 11.37 -15.05 6.95
C PRO A 116 12.32 -15.41 5.81
N LEU A 117 13.19 -16.39 5.99
CA LEU A 117 14.14 -16.85 4.98
C LEU A 117 13.58 -17.96 4.10
N ARG A 118 12.33 -18.38 4.32
CA ARG A 118 11.65 -19.44 3.56
C ARG A 118 10.31 -18.92 3.00
N PRO A 119 10.34 -17.91 2.12
CA PRO A 119 9.15 -17.37 1.47
C PRO A 119 8.44 -18.44 0.64
N ASN A 120 7.12 -18.49 0.74
CA ASN A 120 6.28 -19.44 0.03
C ASN A 120 5.87 -18.88 -1.34
N GLU A 121 6.50 -19.37 -2.41
CA GLU A 121 6.41 -18.78 -3.76
C GLU A 121 4.97 -18.52 -4.26
N PRO A 122 3.98 -19.43 -4.10
CA PRO A 122 2.59 -19.16 -4.51
C PRO A 122 1.95 -17.90 -3.86
N TYR A 123 2.27 -17.60 -2.60
CA TYR A 123 1.80 -16.37 -1.96
C TYR A 123 2.41 -15.15 -2.64
N TRP A 124 3.72 -15.18 -2.85
CA TRP A 124 4.44 -14.05 -3.43
C TRP A 124 4.14 -13.84 -4.91
N GLN A 125 3.77 -14.88 -5.66
CA GLN A 125 3.21 -14.73 -7.01
C GLN A 125 1.89 -13.96 -7.01
N HIS A 126 1.06 -14.12 -5.97
CA HIS A 126 -0.14 -13.30 -5.81
C HIS A 126 0.24 -11.84 -5.52
N VAL A 127 1.19 -11.58 -4.61
CA VAL A 127 1.70 -10.22 -4.34
C VAL A 127 2.21 -9.56 -5.62
N ASP A 128 3.02 -10.28 -6.41
CA ASP A 128 3.54 -9.78 -7.69
C ASP A 128 2.41 -9.41 -8.66
N TRP A 129 1.38 -10.27 -8.74
CA TRP A 129 0.23 -10.03 -9.60
C TRP A 129 -0.51 -8.76 -9.17
N VAL A 130 -0.77 -8.58 -7.88
CA VAL A 130 -1.44 -7.37 -7.36
C VAL A 130 -0.62 -6.11 -7.68
N ILE A 131 0.70 -6.13 -7.47
CA ILE A 131 1.56 -4.96 -7.75
C ILE A 131 1.54 -4.63 -9.25
N ARG A 132 1.59 -5.63 -10.14
CA ARG A 132 1.46 -5.42 -11.59
C ARG A 132 0.10 -4.85 -11.97
N LYS A 133 -0.98 -5.29 -11.32
CA LYS A 133 -2.32 -4.72 -11.52
C LYS A 133 -2.44 -3.27 -11.06
N ALA A 134 -1.77 -2.90 -9.98
CA ALA A 134 -1.65 -1.50 -9.61
C ALA A 134 -0.85 -0.70 -10.66
N ALA A 135 0.23 -1.27 -11.20
CA ALA A 135 1.06 -0.63 -12.21
C ALA A 135 0.29 -0.34 -13.50
N GLU A 136 -0.53 -1.30 -13.98
CA GLU A 136 -1.42 -1.14 -15.15
C GLU A 136 -2.36 0.07 -15.01
N LYS A 137 -2.72 0.42 -13.76
CA LYS A 137 -3.59 1.57 -13.43
C LYS A 137 -2.81 2.83 -13.06
N GLY A 138 -1.48 2.83 -13.14
CA GLY A 138 -0.64 3.96 -12.74
C GLY A 138 -0.66 4.21 -11.24
N ILE A 139 -0.85 3.16 -10.43
CA ILE A 139 -0.88 3.24 -8.97
C ILE A 139 0.43 2.66 -8.42
N PHE A 140 1.08 3.43 -7.55
CA PHE A 140 2.19 2.94 -6.74
C PHE A 140 1.69 2.10 -5.57
N ILE A 141 2.44 1.08 -5.20
CA ILE A 141 2.27 0.37 -3.94
C ILE A 141 3.29 0.94 -2.95
N GLY A 142 2.77 1.56 -1.88
CA GLY A 142 3.51 1.80 -0.65
C GLY A 142 3.67 0.46 0.06
N LEU A 143 4.75 -0.26 -0.25
CA LEU A 143 4.94 -1.65 0.16
C LEU A 143 5.61 -1.69 1.53
N LEU A 144 4.88 -2.16 2.53
CA LEU A 144 5.44 -2.51 3.83
C LEU A 144 5.95 -3.96 3.76
N PRO A 145 7.26 -4.22 3.94
CA PRO A 145 7.79 -5.58 3.90
C PRO A 145 7.19 -6.49 4.98
N THR A 146 6.78 -5.93 6.11
CA THR A 146 6.13 -6.61 7.22
C THR A 146 5.36 -5.61 8.07
N TRP A 147 4.33 -6.06 8.79
CA TRP A 147 3.80 -5.26 9.90
C TRP A 147 4.71 -5.37 11.13
N GLY A 148 4.58 -4.42 12.05
CA GLY A 148 5.46 -4.32 13.20
C GLY A 148 5.28 -5.41 14.24
N ASP A 149 4.15 -6.13 14.27
CA ASP A 149 3.94 -7.24 15.22
C ASP A 149 4.88 -8.44 15.00
N LYS A 150 5.60 -8.48 13.86
CA LYS A 150 6.64 -9.46 13.54
C LYS A 150 8.03 -9.04 14.03
N VAL A 151 8.19 -7.80 14.48
CA VAL A 151 9.40 -7.23 15.10
C VAL A 151 9.17 -7.01 16.60
N ASP A 152 8.06 -6.39 16.97
CA ASP A 152 7.64 -6.13 18.33
C ASP A 152 6.15 -6.41 18.46
N LYS A 153 5.79 -7.46 19.20
CA LYS A 153 4.40 -7.93 19.29
C LYS A 153 3.44 -6.81 19.71
N ARG A 154 3.77 -6.06 20.78
CA ARG A 154 2.86 -5.13 21.48
C ARG A 154 1.41 -5.61 21.50
N TRP A 155 0.50 -4.91 20.82
CA TRP A 155 -0.93 -5.18 20.72
C TRP A 155 -1.32 -6.10 19.55
N GLY A 156 -0.37 -6.51 18.72
CA GLY A 156 -0.60 -7.40 17.58
C GLY A 156 -0.60 -8.88 17.95
N THR A 157 -1.05 -9.71 17.01
CA THR A 157 -1.09 -11.17 17.17
C THR A 157 0.32 -11.78 17.24
N GLY A 158 1.26 -11.24 16.46
CA GLY A 158 2.60 -11.80 16.28
C GLY A 158 2.58 -13.08 15.44
N PRO A 159 3.53 -14.02 15.64
CA PRO A 159 4.71 -13.92 16.51
C PRO A 159 5.75 -12.91 16.03
N VAL A 160 6.67 -12.55 16.93
CA VAL A 160 7.94 -11.90 16.54
C VAL A 160 8.81 -12.94 15.84
N ILE A 161 9.15 -12.69 14.58
CA ILE A 161 9.95 -13.60 13.73
C ILE A 161 11.25 -12.97 13.24
N PHE A 162 11.40 -11.65 13.42
CA PHE A 162 12.58 -10.92 12.98
C PHE A 162 13.59 -10.71 14.10
N ASN A 163 14.85 -10.87 13.73
CA ASN A 163 16.02 -10.36 14.42
C ASN A 163 16.89 -9.62 13.40
N LYS A 164 17.99 -9.01 13.85
CA LYS A 164 18.88 -8.24 12.96
C LYS A 164 19.37 -9.04 11.74
N GLU A 165 19.78 -10.30 11.94
CA GLU A 165 20.39 -11.10 10.88
C GLU A 165 19.38 -11.51 9.81
N ASN A 166 18.23 -12.04 10.22
CA ASN A 166 17.23 -12.50 9.26
C ASN A 166 16.46 -11.33 8.62
N ALA A 167 16.35 -10.17 9.29
CA ALA A 167 15.76 -8.96 8.72
C ALA A 167 16.58 -8.44 7.53
N TYR A 168 17.92 -8.42 7.65
CA TYR A 168 18.78 -8.03 6.53
C TYR A 168 18.64 -8.97 5.33
N LYS A 169 18.70 -10.29 5.57
CA LYS A 169 18.58 -11.29 4.50
C LYS A 169 17.18 -11.29 3.85
N TYR A 170 16.12 -11.13 4.65
CA TYR A 170 14.76 -10.95 4.14
C TYR A 170 14.65 -9.66 3.31
N GLY A 171 15.23 -8.56 3.78
CA GLY A 171 15.31 -7.30 3.04
C GLY A 171 15.99 -7.46 1.67
N GLN A 172 17.11 -8.20 1.61
CA GLN A 172 17.77 -8.51 0.34
C GLN A 172 16.90 -9.36 -0.58
N TRP A 173 16.19 -10.35 -0.03
CA TRP A 173 15.31 -11.20 -0.81
C TRP A 173 14.14 -10.40 -1.41
N ILE A 174 13.40 -9.64 -0.59
CA ILE A 174 12.23 -8.89 -1.05
C ILE A 174 12.64 -7.71 -1.97
N GLY A 175 13.77 -7.06 -1.67
CA GLY A 175 14.34 -6.03 -2.53
C GLY A 175 14.73 -6.58 -3.90
N ASN A 176 15.34 -7.77 -3.96
CA ASN A 176 15.65 -8.41 -5.25
C ASN A 176 14.40 -8.78 -6.04
N ARG A 177 13.32 -9.17 -5.36
CA ARG A 177 12.05 -9.52 -6.02
C ARG A 177 11.39 -8.31 -6.68
N TYR A 178 11.47 -7.14 -6.05
CA TYR A 178 10.68 -5.96 -6.47
C TYR A 178 11.48 -4.78 -7.04
N LYS A 179 12.81 -4.80 -7.04
CA LYS A 179 13.64 -3.69 -7.58
C LYS A 179 13.36 -3.31 -9.04
N ASP A 180 12.81 -4.23 -9.83
CA ASP A 180 12.49 -4.03 -11.24
C ASP A 180 11.00 -3.68 -11.48
N PHE A 181 10.18 -3.62 -10.42
CA PHE A 181 8.79 -3.19 -10.51
C PHE A 181 8.73 -1.67 -10.40
N PRO A 182 8.24 -0.93 -11.40
CA PRO A 182 8.40 0.53 -11.48
C PRO A 182 7.55 1.33 -10.47
N ASN A 183 6.61 0.66 -9.80
CA ASN A 183 5.56 1.29 -9.01
C ASN A 183 5.67 0.94 -7.51
N ILE A 184 6.88 0.87 -6.97
CA ILE A 184 7.14 0.61 -5.54
C ILE A 184 7.59 1.89 -4.82
N ILE A 185 7.07 2.09 -3.61
CA ILE A 185 7.62 2.97 -2.58
C ILE A 185 7.79 2.11 -1.33
N TRP A 186 9.00 1.95 -0.82
CA TRP A 186 9.21 1.16 0.38
C TRP A 186 8.74 1.91 1.62
N ILE A 187 8.00 1.23 2.49
CA ILE A 187 7.56 1.77 3.78
C ILE A 187 8.02 0.77 4.84
N ASN A 188 9.14 1.05 5.50
CA ASN A 188 9.59 0.24 6.63
C ASN A 188 8.71 0.48 7.87
N GLY A 189 8.90 -0.28 8.96
CA GLY A 189 8.08 -0.14 10.18
C GLY A 189 6.70 -0.79 10.05
N GLY A 190 5.70 -0.19 10.67
CA GLY A 190 4.33 -0.73 10.74
C GLY A 190 3.78 -0.66 12.16
N ASP A 191 3.30 0.52 12.55
CA ASP A 191 2.65 0.80 13.83
C ASP A 191 3.45 0.37 15.08
N ARG A 192 4.78 0.50 15.06
CA ARG A 192 5.64 0.22 16.24
C ARG A 192 6.69 1.30 16.43
N ASP A 193 7.25 1.33 17.63
CA ASP A 193 8.40 2.18 17.97
C ASP A 193 9.58 1.88 17.03
N GLY A 194 10.18 2.93 16.49
CA GLY A 194 11.38 2.85 15.67
C GLY A 194 12.68 2.75 16.48
N GLY A 195 12.65 3.13 17.76
CA GLY A 195 13.82 3.19 18.63
C GLY A 195 14.14 1.90 19.39
N GLY A 196 14.94 2.06 20.45
CA GLY A 196 15.25 0.99 21.40
C GLY A 196 15.77 -0.30 20.74
N ASP A 197 15.23 -1.43 21.20
CA ASP A 197 15.60 -2.76 20.68
C ASP A 197 15.04 -3.04 19.27
N ASN A 198 14.11 -2.21 18.77
CA ASN A 198 13.53 -2.36 17.43
C ASN A 198 14.44 -1.75 16.36
N ALA A 199 15.16 -0.66 16.66
CA ALA A 199 16.00 0.07 15.71
C ALA A 199 16.98 -0.84 14.94
N PRO A 200 17.75 -1.76 15.58
CA PRO A 200 18.67 -2.62 14.86
C PRO A 200 18.00 -3.58 13.86
N VAL A 201 16.74 -3.96 14.10
CA VAL A 201 15.97 -4.82 13.20
C VAL A 201 15.44 -4.02 12.02
N TRP A 202 14.90 -2.83 12.28
CA TRP A 202 14.40 -1.93 11.23
C TRP A 202 15.51 -1.42 10.32
N ASP A 203 16.65 -1.02 10.87
CA ASP A 203 17.82 -0.62 10.08
C ASP A 203 18.31 -1.77 9.21
N ALA A 204 18.43 -2.98 9.78
CA ALA A 204 18.87 -4.15 9.02
C ALA A 204 17.93 -4.48 7.86
N LEU A 205 16.61 -4.39 8.05
CA LEU A 205 15.63 -4.59 6.99
C LEU A 205 15.78 -3.55 5.87
N ALA A 206 15.89 -2.26 6.24
CA ALA A 206 16.07 -1.16 5.29
C ALA A 206 17.39 -1.28 4.50
N GLU A 207 18.50 -1.54 5.20
CA GLU A 207 19.81 -1.74 4.61
C GLU A 207 19.83 -2.96 3.68
N GLY A 208 19.17 -4.05 4.07
CA GLY A 208 19.01 -5.24 3.24
C GLY A 208 18.35 -4.91 1.91
N ILE A 209 17.22 -4.20 1.94
CA ILE A 209 16.51 -3.75 0.72
C ILE A 209 17.40 -2.80 -0.09
N LYS A 210 17.92 -1.74 0.53
CA LYS A 210 18.76 -0.74 -0.16
C LYS A 210 20.07 -1.32 -0.68
N SER A 211 20.55 -2.46 -0.17
CA SER A 211 21.75 -3.12 -0.71
C SER A 211 21.56 -3.65 -2.13
N VAL A 212 20.31 -3.95 -2.52
CA VAL A 212 19.96 -4.56 -3.83
C VAL A 212 19.04 -3.68 -4.68
N ASP A 213 18.25 -2.82 -4.06
CA ASP A 213 17.34 -1.89 -4.72
C ASP A 213 17.86 -0.44 -4.59
N LYS A 214 18.22 0.14 -5.74
CA LYS A 214 18.67 1.54 -5.88
C LYS A 214 17.66 2.40 -6.64
N ASN A 215 16.46 1.85 -6.89
CA ASN A 215 15.45 2.43 -7.77
C ASN A 215 14.31 3.10 -7.01
N HIS A 216 14.02 2.64 -5.79
CA HIS A 216 12.84 3.08 -5.05
C HIS A 216 13.19 3.89 -3.81
N LEU A 217 12.34 4.89 -3.57
CA LEU A 217 12.33 5.66 -2.34
C LEU A 217 11.90 4.78 -1.17
N MET A 218 12.31 5.16 0.04
CA MET A 218 11.98 4.46 1.28
C MET A 218 11.66 5.42 2.41
N THR A 219 10.64 5.09 3.19
CA THR A 219 10.25 5.81 4.41
C THR A 219 9.95 4.83 5.55
N PHE A 220 9.40 5.31 6.66
CA PHE A 220 9.05 4.50 7.83
C PHE A 220 7.65 4.87 8.36
N HIS A 221 6.82 3.86 8.63
CA HIS A 221 5.52 4.01 9.27
C HIS A 221 5.64 3.83 10.79
N PRO A 222 5.57 4.92 11.58
CA PRO A 222 5.67 4.85 13.04
C PRO A 222 4.39 4.34 13.69
N TRP A 223 4.44 4.09 15.00
CA TRP A 223 3.22 4.03 15.81
C TRP A 223 2.52 5.39 15.91
N GLY A 224 1.25 5.36 16.29
CA GLY A 224 0.41 6.56 16.38
C GLY A 224 1.02 7.68 17.23
N GLU A 225 0.78 8.93 16.84
CA GLU A 225 1.25 10.16 17.53
C GLU A 225 2.75 10.47 17.42
N HIS A 226 3.52 9.70 16.65
CA HIS A 226 4.94 9.93 16.44
C HIS A 226 5.31 10.16 14.98
N SER A 227 6.49 10.73 14.75
CA SER A 227 7.11 10.89 13.44
C SER A 227 8.32 9.97 13.27
N SER A 228 8.50 9.40 12.07
CA SER A 228 9.73 8.66 11.72
C SER A 228 11.01 9.49 11.91
N SER A 229 10.90 10.82 11.82
CA SER A 229 12.02 11.73 12.04
C SER A 229 12.58 11.72 13.47
N GLU A 230 11.84 11.21 14.45
CA GLU A 230 12.32 11.06 15.83
C GLU A 230 13.50 10.09 15.93
N TRP A 231 13.54 9.07 15.05
CA TRP A 231 14.58 8.03 15.05
C TRP A 231 15.46 8.05 13.81
N PHE A 232 14.88 8.29 12.63
CA PHE A 232 15.51 7.97 11.36
C PHE A 232 15.77 9.18 10.45
N HIS A 233 15.66 10.42 10.97
CA HIS A 233 15.87 11.63 10.17
C HIS A 233 17.23 11.67 9.45
N ASN A 234 18.26 11.08 10.05
CA ASN A 234 19.62 11.04 9.50
C ASN A 234 20.00 9.67 8.93
N SER A 235 19.07 8.72 8.87
CA SER A 235 19.35 7.40 8.31
C SER A 235 19.54 7.48 6.80
N SER A 236 20.62 6.91 6.28
CA SER A 236 20.94 6.97 4.84
C SER A 236 19.93 6.25 3.94
N TRP A 237 19.08 5.41 4.53
CA TRP A 237 18.04 4.68 3.81
C TRP A 237 16.70 5.43 3.76
N LEU A 238 16.49 6.47 4.58
CA LEU A 238 15.25 7.24 4.62
C LEU A 238 15.36 8.42 3.64
N ASP A 239 14.46 8.47 2.67
CA ASP A 239 14.41 9.50 1.61
C ASP A 239 13.46 10.66 1.96
#